data_AF-A0A523LKL6-F1
#
_entry.id   AF-A0A523LKL6-F1
#
_cell.length_a   1.000
_cell.length_b   1.000
_cell.length_c   1.000
_cell.angle_alpha   90.00
_cell.angle_beta   90.00
_cell.angle_gamma   90.00
#
_symmetry.space_group_name_H-M   'P 1'
#
loop_
_entity.id
_entity.type
_entity.pdbx_description
1 polymer ?
#
loop_
_entity_poly.entity_id
_entity_poly.type
_entity_poly.pdbx_seq_one_letter_code
_entity_poly.pdbx_strand_id
1 'polypeptide(L)'
;MKDTKMEAAVIFETHLPDALRRALEYAGDDGFVASMPQLLHARVNADFNNEIWDTWFFTTTSEESAVTTPQGNHVAVVVHGGGIFSTPERFRKLYLASVDRSSKDGFTGLFGAKILEKEAHDLLVGKLPDGTEFPVFPFDEFKRGVADLPRRYAVVMDFELARTSKCGYASFADLKDDPLMIVRAGGVEAAARYLDKAKEFYGTTEMGSWHRFDDLNPDQPQTWVQFLFDCLGGASDKDSLDPASRQQGDADAWFTHYRVSRDSGFGLRGDMALINTARYIAVAPRNSATGVRDLPFVA
;
A
#
# COMPACT_ATOMS: atom_id res chain seq x y z
N MET A 1 -34.90 -11.27 5.13
CA MET A 1 -33.73 -10.38 5.16
C MET A 1 -33.27 -10.22 3.73
N LYS A 2 -33.31 -9.01 3.18
CA LYS A 2 -32.93 -8.74 1.78
C LYS A 2 -31.40 -8.82 1.64
N ASP A 3 -30.94 -9.40 0.53
CA ASP A 3 -29.54 -9.71 0.22
C ASP A 3 -28.62 -8.50 0.40
N THR A 4 -27.99 -8.41 1.57
CA THR A 4 -26.96 -7.42 1.85
C THR A 4 -25.66 -7.96 1.28
N LYS A 5 -25.04 -7.24 0.35
CA LYS A 5 -23.77 -7.61 -0.28
C LYS A 5 -22.71 -6.58 0.05
N MET A 6 -21.46 -7.03 0.14
CA MET A 6 -20.33 -6.12 0.27
C MET A 6 -20.11 -5.42 -1.07
N GLU A 7 -20.14 -4.09 -1.06
CA GLU A 7 -19.94 -3.25 -2.23
C GLU A 7 -18.72 -2.35 -2.04
N ALA A 8 -17.81 -2.41 -3.00
CA ALA A 8 -16.61 -1.59 -3.03
C ALA A 8 -16.88 -0.27 -3.79
N ALA A 9 -16.23 0.81 -3.37
CA ALA A 9 -16.15 2.05 -4.14
C ALA A 9 -14.74 2.62 -4.10
N VAL A 10 -14.34 3.22 -5.22
CA VAL A 10 -13.11 3.97 -5.34
C VAL A 10 -13.33 5.39 -4.83
N ILE A 11 -12.60 5.77 -3.78
CA ILE A 11 -12.66 7.09 -3.16
C ILE A 11 -11.36 7.82 -3.48
N PHE A 12 -11.46 8.84 -4.32
CA PHE A 12 -10.34 9.65 -4.77
C PHE A 12 -10.45 11.07 -4.23
N GLU A 13 -9.33 11.59 -3.68
CA GLU A 13 -9.16 13.00 -3.36
C GLU A 13 -7.72 13.44 -3.62
N THR A 14 -7.54 14.73 -3.92
CA THR A 14 -6.22 15.36 -4.05
C THR A 14 -5.54 15.61 -2.69
N HIS A 15 -6.24 15.36 -1.59
CA HIS A 15 -5.74 15.50 -0.23
C HIS A 15 -5.95 14.20 0.53
N LEU A 16 -4.86 13.48 0.81
CA LEU A 16 -4.89 12.13 1.42
C LEU A 16 -5.71 12.04 2.71
N PRO A 17 -5.60 12.96 3.70
CA PRO A 17 -6.44 12.91 4.89
C PRO A 17 -7.94 12.92 4.57
N ASP A 18 -8.37 13.71 3.59
CA ASP A 18 -9.77 13.75 3.16
C ASP A 18 -10.19 12.50 2.40
N ALA A 19 -9.30 11.94 1.57
CA ALA A 19 -9.54 10.67 0.90
C ALA A 19 -9.82 9.56 1.92
N LEU A 20 -8.98 9.46 2.95
CA LEU A 20 -9.11 8.46 3.99
C LEU A 20 -10.39 8.70 4.81
N ARG A 21 -10.65 9.94 5.21
CA ARG A 21 -11.87 10.31 5.94
C ARG A 21 -13.12 9.87 5.16
N ARG A 22 -13.22 10.23 3.89
CA ARG A 22 -14.34 9.83 3.02
C ARG A 22 -14.43 8.31 2.84
N ALA A 23 -13.30 7.61 2.76
CA ALA A 23 -13.27 6.16 2.66
C ALA A 23 -13.77 5.49 3.94
N LEU A 24 -13.38 5.99 5.11
CA LEU A 24 -13.87 5.52 6.40
C LEU A 24 -15.36 5.82 6.60
N GLU A 25 -15.81 7.04 6.27
CA GLU A 25 -17.23 7.44 6.28
C GLU A 25 -18.07 6.55 5.36
N TYR A 26 -17.55 6.24 4.17
CA TYR A 26 -18.21 5.30 3.26
C TYR A 26 -18.32 3.91 3.87
N ALA A 27 -17.22 3.39 4.43
CA ALA A 27 -17.14 2.04 4.96
C ALA A 27 -18.11 1.85 6.13
N GLY A 28 -18.16 2.82 7.05
CA GLY A 28 -18.92 2.70 8.29
C GLY A 28 -18.41 1.56 9.19
N ASP A 29 -19.15 1.26 10.25
CA ASP A 29 -18.73 0.32 11.29
C ASP A 29 -18.64 -1.14 10.81
N ASP A 30 -19.48 -1.52 9.84
CA ASP A 30 -19.54 -2.88 9.29
C ASP A 30 -18.64 -3.07 8.05
N GLY A 31 -18.02 -1.99 7.57
CA GLY A 31 -17.17 -1.96 6.39
C GLY A 31 -15.68 -2.07 6.68
N PHE A 32 -14.87 -1.77 5.68
CA PHE A 32 -13.43 -1.57 5.81
C PHE A 32 -12.86 -0.78 4.63
N VAL A 33 -11.67 -0.20 4.82
CA VAL A 33 -10.87 0.38 3.73
C VAL A 33 -9.74 -0.60 3.40
N ALA A 34 -9.62 -0.96 2.11
CA ALA A 34 -8.78 -2.06 1.66
C ALA A 34 -7.30 -1.84 2.00
N SER A 35 -6.70 -2.86 2.61
CA SER A 35 -5.25 -3.03 2.69
C SER A 35 -4.70 -3.62 1.39
N MET A 36 -3.38 -3.68 1.27
CA MET A 36 -2.71 -4.22 0.09
C MET A 36 -3.12 -5.66 -0.24
N PRO A 37 -3.11 -6.63 0.70
CA PRO A 37 -3.59 -7.98 0.41
C PRO A 37 -5.04 -8.02 -0.11
N GLN A 38 -5.92 -7.19 0.45
CA GLN A 38 -7.33 -7.12 0.02
C GLN A 38 -7.47 -6.54 -1.39
N LEU A 39 -6.69 -5.51 -1.71
CA LEU A 39 -6.62 -4.92 -3.05
C LEU A 39 -6.11 -5.92 -4.08
N LEU A 40 -5.02 -6.64 -3.78
CA LEU A 40 -4.45 -7.63 -4.69
C LEU A 40 -5.42 -8.81 -4.89
N HIS A 41 -6.05 -9.28 -3.81
CA HIS A 41 -7.07 -10.30 -3.87
C HIS A 41 -8.25 -9.86 -4.76
N ALA A 42 -8.73 -8.61 -4.61
CA ALA A 42 -9.80 -8.08 -5.46
C ALA A 42 -9.38 -8.05 -6.94
N ARG A 43 -8.16 -7.61 -7.26
CA ARG A 43 -7.63 -7.64 -8.63
C ARG A 43 -7.60 -9.05 -9.21
N VAL A 44 -7.07 -10.02 -8.46
CA VAL A 44 -6.97 -11.42 -8.91
C VAL A 44 -8.32 -12.02 -9.33
N ASN A 45 -9.39 -11.63 -8.64
CA ASN A 45 -10.74 -12.18 -8.87
C ASN A 45 -11.62 -11.30 -9.78
N ALA A 46 -11.14 -10.14 -10.22
CA ALA A 46 -11.85 -9.27 -11.13
C ALA A 46 -11.49 -9.56 -12.59
N ASP A 47 -12.48 -9.43 -13.48
CA ASP A 47 -12.25 -9.42 -14.92
C ASP A 47 -11.37 -8.23 -15.33
N PHE A 48 -10.59 -8.37 -16.39
CA PHE A 48 -9.65 -7.33 -16.83
C PHE A 48 -10.29 -6.03 -17.31
N ASN A 49 -11.58 -6.04 -17.64
CA ASN A 49 -12.36 -4.84 -17.97
C ASN A 49 -12.91 -4.11 -16.74
N ASN A 50 -12.66 -4.61 -15.52
CA ASN A 50 -13.06 -3.96 -14.29
C ASN A 50 -12.17 -2.74 -13.98
N GLU A 51 -12.77 -1.67 -13.42
CA GLU A 51 -12.07 -0.43 -13.07
C GLU A 51 -10.85 -0.62 -12.17
N ILE A 52 -10.80 -1.71 -11.39
CA ILE A 52 -9.67 -2.03 -10.51
C ILE A 52 -8.36 -2.29 -11.28
N TRP A 53 -8.46 -2.72 -12.53
CA TRP A 53 -7.34 -2.95 -13.45
C TRP A 53 -6.99 -1.73 -14.31
N ASP A 54 -7.94 -0.82 -14.51
CA ASP A 54 -7.73 0.38 -15.32
C ASP A 54 -7.33 1.62 -14.51
N THR A 55 -7.52 1.57 -13.19
CA THR A 55 -7.16 2.66 -12.31
C THR A 55 -5.64 2.74 -12.11
N TRP A 56 -5.05 3.86 -12.57
CA TRP A 56 -3.61 4.13 -12.62
C TRP A 56 -2.84 4.13 -11.28
N PHE A 57 -3.52 4.27 -10.13
CA PHE A 57 -2.91 3.99 -8.82
C PHE A 57 -3.95 3.81 -7.71
N PHE A 58 -3.57 3.07 -6.67
CA PHE A 58 -4.30 2.96 -5.42
C PHE A 58 -3.39 3.25 -4.22
N THR A 59 -3.98 3.86 -3.20
CA THR A 59 -3.44 3.99 -1.84
C THR A 59 -4.11 2.95 -0.96
N THR A 60 -3.36 2.28 -0.10
CA THR A 60 -3.89 1.24 0.79
C THR A 60 -3.80 1.65 2.25
N THR A 61 -4.45 0.92 3.13
CA THR A 61 -4.26 1.04 4.59
C THR A 61 -3.09 0.20 5.11
N SER A 62 -2.22 -0.30 4.22
CA SER A 62 -1.01 -0.99 4.64
C SER A 62 0.13 -0.01 4.88
N GLU A 63 0.93 -0.28 5.90
CA GLU A 63 2.08 0.52 6.28
C GLU A 63 3.34 -0.33 6.35
N GLU A 64 4.49 0.23 5.96
CA GLU A 64 5.82 -0.33 6.14
C GLU A 64 6.59 0.57 7.08
N SER A 65 7.13 0.02 8.17
CA SER A 65 7.90 0.77 9.16
C SER A 65 9.28 0.17 9.33
N ALA A 66 10.29 1.02 9.48
CA ALA A 66 11.61 0.62 9.97
C ALA A 66 11.69 1.00 11.46
N VAL A 67 11.99 0.03 12.32
CA VAL A 67 12.01 0.20 13.79
C VAL A 67 13.15 -0.59 14.43
N THR A 68 13.45 -0.27 15.69
CA THR A 68 14.44 -0.97 16.50
C THR A 68 13.73 -1.71 17.64
N THR A 69 14.05 -2.99 17.82
CA THR A 69 13.52 -3.81 18.92
C THR A 69 14.09 -3.36 20.28
N PRO A 70 13.47 -3.74 21.41
CA PRO A 70 14.03 -3.46 22.74
C PRO A 70 15.45 -4.00 22.95
N GLN A 71 15.84 -5.03 22.18
CA GLN A 71 17.16 -5.64 22.22
C GLN A 71 18.20 -4.90 21.34
N GLY A 72 17.77 -3.88 20.59
CA GLY A 72 18.65 -3.12 19.69
C GLY A 72 18.75 -3.66 18.27
N ASN A 73 17.93 -4.63 17.88
CA ASN A 73 17.94 -5.16 16.51
C ASN A 73 17.05 -4.29 15.61
N HIS A 74 17.49 -4.02 14.39
CA HIS A 74 16.64 -3.37 13.39
C HIS A 74 15.71 -4.38 12.74
N VAL A 75 14.44 -4.01 12.58
CA VAL A 75 13.44 -4.83 11.91
C VAL A 75 12.56 -3.95 11.01
N ALA A 76 12.02 -4.57 9.97
CA ALA A 76 10.92 -4.01 9.20
C ALA A 76 9.59 -4.59 9.71
N VAL A 77 8.59 -3.74 9.89
CA VAL A 77 7.24 -4.13 10.29
C VAL A 77 6.29 -3.73 9.17
N VAL A 78 5.57 -4.70 8.62
CA VAL A 78 4.52 -4.44 7.63
C VAL A 78 3.17 -4.68 8.27
N VAL A 79 2.36 -3.64 8.32
CA VAL A 79 1.02 -3.66 8.91
C VAL A 79 -0.01 -3.65 7.79
N HIS A 80 -1.04 -4.47 7.90
CA HIS A 80 -2.19 -4.48 7.00
C HIS A 80 -3.46 -4.13 7.77
N GLY A 81 -4.40 -3.45 7.13
CA GLY A 81 -5.71 -3.10 7.70
C GLY A 81 -5.71 -1.84 8.59
N GLY A 82 -4.70 -0.99 8.45
CA GLY A 82 -4.52 0.26 9.18
C GLY A 82 -3.49 0.15 10.30
N GLY A 83 -2.42 0.95 10.23
CA GLY A 83 -1.36 1.04 11.24
C GLY A 83 -1.38 2.37 12.00
N ILE A 84 -0.21 2.96 12.22
CA ILE A 84 -0.04 4.23 12.95
C ILE A 84 -0.76 5.37 12.21
N PHE A 85 -0.77 5.33 10.88
CA PHE A 85 -1.42 6.29 10.00
C PHE A 85 -2.80 5.81 9.54
N SER A 86 -3.54 5.12 10.40
CA SER A 86 -4.91 4.64 10.12
C SER A 86 -6.00 5.71 10.30
N THR A 87 -5.66 6.91 10.77
CA THR A 87 -6.62 8.01 11.00
C THR A 87 -6.30 9.25 10.17
N PRO A 88 -7.31 9.98 9.66
CA PRO A 88 -7.11 11.26 8.99
C PRO A 88 -6.33 12.27 9.85
N GLU A 89 -6.54 12.26 11.16
CA GLU A 89 -5.89 13.14 12.12
C GLU A 89 -4.38 12.91 12.19
N ARG A 90 -3.91 11.65 12.09
CA ARG A 90 -2.47 11.36 12.09
C ARG A 90 -1.80 11.94 10.85
N PHE A 91 -2.41 11.80 9.67
CA PHE A 91 -1.89 12.44 8.45
C PHE A 91 -1.96 13.96 8.53
N ARG A 92 -3.03 14.52 9.09
CA ARG A 92 -3.15 15.98 9.27
C ARG A 92 -2.07 16.53 10.20
N LYS A 93 -1.75 15.81 11.28
CA LYS A 93 -0.65 16.16 12.19
C LYS A 93 0.69 16.16 11.45
N LEU A 94 0.93 15.17 10.58
CA LEU A 94 2.13 15.09 9.75
C LEU A 94 2.21 16.24 8.74
N TYR A 95 1.09 16.55 8.07
CA TYR A 95 1.00 17.63 7.07
C TYR A 95 1.26 19.01 7.69
N LEU A 96 0.79 19.25 8.92
CA LEU A 96 0.98 20.50 9.64
C LEU A 96 2.29 20.55 10.45
N ALA A 97 3.10 19.49 10.41
CA ALA A 97 4.34 19.43 11.14
C ALA A 97 5.37 20.42 10.59
N SER A 98 6.25 20.92 11.47
CA SER A 98 7.37 21.75 11.05
C SER A 98 8.31 20.98 10.12
N VAL A 99 8.79 21.64 9.07
CA VAL A 99 9.83 21.11 8.18
C VAL A 99 11.23 21.15 8.80
N ASP A 100 11.34 21.67 10.03
CA ASP A 100 12.58 21.64 10.80
C ASP A 100 13.02 20.18 11.05
N ARG A 101 14.28 19.87 10.75
CA ARG A 101 14.85 18.53 10.95
C ARG A 101 14.76 18.05 12.40
N SER A 102 14.81 18.97 13.36
CA SER A 102 14.68 18.72 14.80
C SER A 102 13.24 18.43 15.26
N SER A 103 12.24 18.68 14.40
CA SER A 103 10.84 18.41 14.74
C SER A 103 10.64 16.91 14.99
N LYS A 104 9.95 16.59 16.09
CA LYS A 104 9.60 15.20 16.45
C LYS A 104 8.53 14.63 15.53
N ASP A 105 7.62 15.48 15.08
CA ASP A 105 6.64 15.19 14.04
C ASP A 105 7.18 15.68 12.69
N GLY A 106 6.76 15.07 11.59
CA GLY A 106 7.17 15.47 10.24
C GLY A 106 7.91 14.37 9.51
N PHE A 107 8.71 14.76 8.52
CA PHE A 107 9.40 13.83 7.65
C PHE A 107 10.86 13.64 8.05
N THR A 108 11.38 12.45 7.80
CA THR A 108 12.82 12.21 7.73
C THR A 108 13.41 12.90 6.50
N GLY A 109 14.73 12.95 6.38
CA GLY A 109 15.41 13.53 5.20
C GLY A 109 15.07 12.81 3.88
N LEU A 110 14.46 11.62 3.95
CA LEU A 110 14.05 10.78 2.84
C LEU A 110 12.53 10.65 2.73
N PHE A 111 11.78 11.58 3.33
CA PHE A 111 10.32 11.66 3.29
C PHE A 111 9.57 10.44 3.87
N GLY A 112 10.22 9.66 4.73
CA GLY A 112 9.52 8.75 5.65
C GLY A 112 8.83 9.55 6.74
N ALA A 113 7.60 9.17 7.10
CA ALA A 113 6.90 9.82 8.19
C ALA A 113 7.53 9.39 9.52
N LYS A 114 8.00 10.35 10.32
CA LYS A 114 8.57 10.07 11.64
C LYS A 114 7.48 9.48 12.54
N ILE A 115 7.83 8.40 13.23
CA ILE A 115 7.02 7.82 14.30
C ILE A 115 7.78 7.94 15.62
N LEU A 116 7.05 8.03 16.73
CA LEU A 116 7.65 8.09 18.06
C LEU A 116 8.23 6.73 18.42
N GLU A 117 9.28 6.72 19.27
CA GLU A 117 9.85 5.47 19.80
C GLU A 117 8.80 4.58 20.48
N LYS A 118 7.85 5.20 21.20
CA LYS A 118 6.72 4.47 21.81
C LYS A 118 5.82 3.84 20.74
N GLU A 119 5.50 4.56 19.67
CA GLU A 119 4.69 4.01 18.57
C GLU A 119 5.41 2.84 17.90
N ALA A 120 6.72 2.96 17.68
CA ALA A 120 7.56 1.89 17.14
C ALA A 120 7.60 0.65 18.04
N HIS A 121 7.76 0.84 19.35
CA HIS A 121 7.76 -0.24 20.34
C HIS A 121 6.38 -0.93 20.43
N ASP A 122 5.31 -0.14 20.51
CA ASP A 122 3.94 -0.65 20.60
C ASP A 122 3.56 -1.43 19.33
N LEU A 123 4.03 -1.00 18.16
CA LEU A 123 3.79 -1.68 16.89
C LEU A 123 4.37 -3.10 16.87
N LEU A 124 5.53 -3.33 17.49
CA LEU A 124 6.17 -4.65 17.58
C LEU A 124 5.35 -5.67 18.36
N VAL A 125 4.48 -5.20 19.26
CA VAL A 125 3.59 -6.04 20.07
C VAL A 125 2.12 -5.88 19.66
N GLY A 126 1.87 -5.30 18.48
CA GLY A 126 0.56 -5.25 17.87
C GLY A 126 -0.37 -4.23 18.47
N LYS A 127 0.13 -3.08 18.92
CA LYS A 127 -0.67 -2.02 19.56
C LYS A 127 -0.55 -0.70 18.81
N LEU A 128 -1.69 -0.03 18.59
CA LEU A 128 -1.77 1.29 17.97
C LEU A 128 -1.97 2.41 19.01
N PRO A 129 -1.70 3.68 18.64
CA PRO A 129 -1.90 4.82 19.54
C PRO A 129 -3.32 5.01 20.05
N ASP A 130 -4.32 4.52 19.30
CA ASP A 130 -5.74 4.57 19.67
C ASP A 130 -6.17 3.43 20.61
N GLY A 131 -5.24 2.55 20.98
CA GLY A 131 -5.48 1.38 21.84
C GLY A 131 -5.93 0.14 21.06
N THR A 132 -6.06 0.19 19.74
CA THR A 132 -6.38 -1.00 18.96
C THR A 132 -5.24 -2.02 19.04
N GLU A 133 -5.61 -3.29 19.20
CA GLU A 133 -4.68 -4.43 19.20
C GLU A 133 -4.89 -5.32 17.97
N PHE A 134 -3.82 -5.94 17.48
CA PHE A 134 -3.84 -6.87 16.34
C PHE A 134 -2.71 -7.90 16.46
N PRO A 135 -2.83 -9.08 15.83
CA PRO A 135 -1.78 -10.08 15.90
C PRO A 135 -0.55 -9.69 15.07
N VAL A 136 0.61 -10.07 15.60
CA VAL A 136 1.91 -9.86 14.97
C VAL A 136 2.56 -11.21 14.71
N PHE A 137 2.96 -11.44 13.47
CA PHE A 137 3.57 -12.70 13.04
C PHE A 137 5.04 -12.49 12.66
N PRO A 138 5.97 -13.32 13.15
CA PRO A 138 7.32 -13.38 12.59
C PRO A 138 7.28 -13.81 11.12
N PHE A 139 8.17 -13.27 10.28
CA PHE A 139 8.19 -13.58 8.85
C PHE A 139 8.28 -15.08 8.54
N ASP A 140 9.09 -15.85 9.26
CA ASP A 140 9.23 -17.29 9.03
C ASP A 140 7.96 -18.09 9.35
N GLU A 141 7.14 -17.62 10.28
CA GLU A 141 5.80 -18.16 10.52
C GLU A 141 4.87 -17.76 9.38
N PHE A 142 4.84 -16.46 9.05
CA PHE A 142 4.00 -15.92 7.99
C PHE A 142 4.24 -16.60 6.63
N LYS A 143 5.52 -16.80 6.26
CA LYS A 143 5.94 -17.44 5.01
C LYS A 143 5.49 -18.90 4.91
N ARG A 144 5.40 -19.61 6.05
CA ARG A 144 4.87 -21.00 6.08
C ARG A 144 3.35 -21.05 5.91
N GLY A 145 2.68 -19.90 6.04
CA GLY A 145 1.23 -19.78 5.96
C GLY A 145 0.60 -19.70 7.34
N VAL A 146 -0.23 -18.69 7.54
CA VAL A 146 -1.05 -18.51 8.74
C VAL A 146 -2.51 -18.71 8.33
N ALA A 147 -3.19 -19.64 8.99
CA ALA A 147 -4.61 -19.88 8.77
C ALA A 147 -5.43 -18.69 9.30
N ASP A 148 -6.53 -18.37 8.60
CA ASP A 148 -7.53 -17.40 9.06
C ASP A 148 -6.95 -16.03 9.45
N LEU A 149 -6.02 -15.50 8.63
CA LEU A 149 -5.46 -14.17 8.83
C LEU A 149 -6.59 -13.12 8.99
N PRO A 150 -6.60 -12.36 10.09
CA PRO A 150 -7.59 -11.31 10.26
C PRO A 150 -7.37 -10.17 9.25
N ARG A 151 -8.34 -9.26 9.13
CA ARG A 151 -8.20 -8.10 8.23
C ARG A 151 -7.05 -7.18 8.64
N ARG A 152 -6.79 -7.08 9.95
CA ARG A 152 -5.71 -6.29 10.53
C ARG A 152 -4.71 -7.19 11.22
N TYR A 153 -3.46 -7.11 10.81
CA TYR A 153 -2.33 -7.85 11.36
C TYR A 153 -1.01 -7.17 10.97
N ALA A 154 0.09 -7.58 11.59
CA ALA A 154 1.42 -7.21 11.10
C ALA A 154 2.34 -8.41 10.93
N VAL A 155 3.35 -8.22 10.11
CA VAL A 155 4.47 -9.13 9.93
C VAL A 155 5.76 -8.41 10.32
N VAL A 156 6.54 -9.02 11.20
CA VAL A 156 7.87 -8.53 11.58
C VAL A 156 8.92 -9.35 10.86
N MET A 157 9.82 -8.68 10.15
CA MET A 157 10.91 -9.30 9.41
C MET A 157 12.25 -8.64 9.76
N ASP A 158 13.32 -9.41 9.64
CA ASP A 158 14.67 -8.90 9.77
C ASP A 158 14.91 -7.73 8.80
N PHE A 159 15.58 -6.67 9.26
CA PHE A 159 15.78 -5.48 8.44
C PHE A 159 16.65 -5.75 7.22
N GLU A 160 17.70 -6.57 7.34
CA GLU A 160 18.58 -6.89 6.22
C GLU A 160 17.84 -7.74 5.18
N LEU A 161 16.94 -8.62 5.61
CA LEU A 161 16.04 -9.34 4.70
C LEU A 161 15.12 -8.40 3.92
N ALA A 162 14.54 -7.39 4.59
CA ALA A 162 13.72 -6.37 3.92
C ALA A 162 14.57 -5.48 2.99
N ARG A 163 15.79 -5.11 3.41
CA ARG A 163 16.72 -4.28 2.65
C ARG A 163 17.21 -4.94 1.38
N THR A 164 17.48 -6.24 1.43
CA THR A 164 17.99 -7.04 0.31
C THR A 164 16.91 -7.64 -0.58
N SER A 165 15.63 -7.42 -0.23
CA SER A 165 14.50 -7.73 -1.12
C SER A 165 14.61 -6.94 -2.43
N LYS A 166 13.91 -7.39 -3.47
CA LYS A 166 13.97 -6.78 -4.80
C LYS A 166 13.43 -5.35 -4.75
N CYS A 167 14.29 -4.40 -5.13
CA CYS A 167 13.94 -3.00 -5.32
C CYS A 167 14.22 -2.59 -6.78
N GLY A 168 13.20 -2.03 -7.44
CA GLY A 168 13.22 -1.73 -8.87
C GLY A 168 12.40 -2.70 -9.70
N TYR A 169 12.70 -2.77 -10.99
CA TYR A 169 12.13 -3.81 -11.85
C TYR A 169 12.74 -5.16 -11.54
N ALA A 170 11.88 -6.15 -11.37
CA ALA A 170 12.28 -7.54 -11.18
C ALA A 170 11.35 -8.45 -11.99
N SER A 171 11.85 -9.62 -12.35
CA SER A 171 11.05 -10.61 -13.03
C SER A 171 9.89 -11.08 -12.14
N PHE A 172 8.75 -11.42 -12.75
CA PHE A 172 7.63 -11.99 -12.00
C PHE A 172 8.03 -13.27 -11.25
N ALA A 173 8.99 -14.04 -11.76
CA ALA A 173 9.47 -15.25 -11.10
C ALA A 173 10.23 -14.91 -9.82
N ASP A 174 11.15 -13.95 -9.87
CA ASP A 174 11.91 -13.52 -8.68
C ASP A 174 10.98 -12.92 -7.61
N LEU A 175 9.97 -12.16 -8.03
CA LEU A 175 9.02 -11.54 -7.11
C LEU A 175 8.13 -12.55 -6.37
N LYS A 176 7.92 -13.77 -6.89
CA LYS A 176 7.13 -14.80 -6.19
C LYS A 176 7.81 -15.30 -4.92
N ASP A 177 9.14 -15.30 -4.91
CA ASP A 177 9.96 -15.74 -3.78
C ASP A 177 10.52 -14.57 -2.95
N ASP A 178 10.28 -13.34 -3.40
CA ASP A 178 10.75 -12.12 -2.73
C ASP A 178 10.07 -11.93 -1.36
N PRO A 179 10.83 -11.81 -0.25
CA PRO A 179 10.27 -11.71 1.10
C PRO A 179 9.29 -10.56 1.26
N LEU A 180 9.64 -9.37 0.76
CA LEU A 180 8.79 -8.19 0.92
C LEU A 180 7.53 -8.29 0.06
N MET A 181 7.62 -8.85 -1.14
CA MET A 181 6.46 -9.13 -1.99
C MET A 181 5.48 -10.12 -1.34
N ILE A 182 6.01 -11.20 -0.75
CA ILE A 182 5.20 -12.19 0.00
C ILE A 182 4.43 -11.50 1.12
N VAL A 183 5.09 -10.65 1.90
CA VAL A 183 4.43 -9.90 2.98
C VAL A 183 3.39 -8.94 2.42
N ARG A 184 3.74 -8.10 1.45
CA ARG A 184 2.83 -7.12 0.78
C ARG A 184 1.55 -7.76 0.25
N ALA A 185 1.67 -8.95 -0.33
CA ALA A 185 0.54 -9.66 -0.93
C ALA A 185 -0.31 -10.42 0.08
N GLY A 186 0.14 -10.59 1.32
CA GLY A 186 -0.58 -11.34 2.32
C GLY A 186 -0.30 -12.85 2.30
N GLY A 187 0.85 -13.28 1.77
CA GLY A 187 1.30 -14.67 1.79
C GLY A 187 1.82 -15.16 0.44
N VAL A 188 2.47 -16.33 0.45
CA VAL A 188 3.15 -16.91 -0.72
C VAL A 188 2.17 -17.21 -1.86
N GLU A 189 1.05 -17.87 -1.57
CA GLU A 189 0.05 -18.19 -2.59
C GLU A 189 -0.61 -16.93 -3.15
N ALA A 190 -0.92 -15.96 -2.29
CA ALA A 190 -1.51 -14.69 -2.69
C ALA A 190 -0.58 -13.90 -3.62
N ALA A 191 0.73 -13.84 -3.29
CA ALA A 191 1.74 -13.24 -4.14
C ALA A 191 1.80 -13.92 -5.51
N ALA A 192 1.88 -15.25 -5.55
CA ALA A 192 1.96 -16.00 -6.79
C ALA A 192 0.74 -15.76 -7.70
N ARG A 193 -0.48 -15.86 -7.14
CA ARG A 193 -1.72 -15.63 -7.89
C ARG A 193 -1.82 -14.22 -8.45
N TYR A 194 -1.45 -13.21 -7.65
CA TYR A 194 -1.43 -11.82 -8.12
C TYR A 194 -0.41 -11.62 -9.23
N LEU A 195 0.82 -12.09 -9.05
CA LEU A 195 1.89 -11.93 -10.03
C LEU A 195 1.56 -12.63 -11.36
N ASP A 196 0.95 -13.82 -11.32
CA ASP A 196 0.48 -14.50 -12.54
C ASP A 196 -0.61 -13.71 -13.25
N LYS A 197 -1.60 -13.20 -12.50
CA LYS A 197 -2.70 -12.42 -13.08
C LYS A 197 -2.24 -11.07 -13.62
N ALA A 198 -1.32 -10.40 -12.92
CA ALA A 198 -0.72 -9.17 -13.37
C ALA A 198 0.12 -9.39 -14.63
N LYS A 199 0.94 -10.45 -14.68
CA LYS A 199 1.71 -10.81 -15.88
C LYS A 199 0.82 -11.01 -17.09
N GLU A 200 -0.30 -11.71 -16.92
CA GLU A 200 -1.31 -11.93 -17.98
C GLU A 200 -1.90 -10.60 -18.47
N PHE A 201 -2.35 -9.73 -17.54
CA PHE A 201 -2.94 -8.45 -17.88
C PHE A 201 -1.98 -7.51 -18.60
N TYR A 202 -0.76 -7.38 -18.09
CA TYR A 202 0.22 -6.41 -18.58
C TYR A 202 1.01 -6.89 -19.79
N GLY A 203 1.11 -8.21 -20.00
CA GLY A 203 1.91 -8.79 -21.08
C GLY A 203 3.41 -8.50 -20.96
N THR A 204 3.92 -8.21 -19.74
CA THR A 204 5.33 -7.91 -19.48
C THR A 204 6.07 -9.10 -18.87
N THR A 205 7.40 -9.05 -18.87
CA THR A 205 8.27 -10.04 -18.19
C THR A 205 8.66 -9.61 -16.77
N GLU A 206 8.50 -8.33 -16.45
CA GLU A 206 8.93 -7.70 -15.22
C GLU A 206 7.84 -6.79 -14.65
N MET A 207 7.94 -6.53 -13.35
CA MET A 207 7.10 -5.61 -12.57
C MET A 207 8.00 -4.83 -11.61
N GLY A 208 7.63 -3.56 -11.34
CA GLY A 208 8.27 -2.75 -10.32
C GLY A 208 7.89 -3.20 -8.91
N SER A 209 8.87 -3.27 -8.02
CA SER A 209 8.68 -3.38 -6.57
C SER A 209 9.63 -2.41 -5.91
N TRP A 210 9.13 -1.43 -5.17
CA TRP A 210 9.96 -0.34 -4.65
C TRP A 210 9.85 -0.21 -3.14
N HIS A 211 10.98 0.03 -2.48
CA HIS A 211 11.07 0.27 -1.03
C HIS A 211 12.26 1.17 -0.69
N ARG A 212 12.31 1.68 0.54
CA ARG A 212 13.34 2.62 1.00
C ARG A 212 14.36 2.03 1.97
N PHE A 213 14.26 0.75 2.27
CA PHE A 213 15.14 0.07 3.23
C PHE A 213 16.64 0.22 2.92
N ASP A 214 17.05 0.37 1.65
CA ASP A 214 18.47 0.53 1.28
C ASP A 214 19.01 1.96 1.49
N ASP A 215 18.13 2.96 1.43
CA ASP A 215 18.53 4.38 1.58
C ASP A 215 18.40 4.88 3.01
N LEU A 216 17.64 4.18 3.87
CA LEU A 216 17.17 4.73 5.13
C LEU A 216 18.18 4.60 6.27
N ASN A 217 18.08 5.49 7.26
CA ASN A 217 18.73 5.31 8.56
C ASN A 217 17.85 4.41 9.46
N PRO A 218 18.27 3.17 9.79
CA PRO A 218 17.44 2.24 10.55
C PRO A 218 17.33 2.63 12.04
N ASP A 219 18.20 3.51 12.54
CA ASP A 219 18.10 4.08 13.89
C ASP A 219 17.02 5.15 14.02
N GLN A 220 16.42 5.59 12.91
CA GLN A 220 15.35 6.58 12.91
C GLN A 220 14.01 5.90 12.59
N PRO A 221 13.15 5.67 13.60
CA PRO A 221 11.82 5.10 13.38
C PRO A 221 11.02 5.95 12.40
N GLN A 222 10.55 5.30 11.34
CA GLN A 222 9.79 5.96 10.29
C GLN A 222 8.89 4.96 9.57
N THR A 223 7.88 5.48 8.90
CA THR A 223 6.92 4.64 8.17
C THR A 223 6.45 5.27 6.86
N TRP A 224 5.97 4.40 5.98
CA TRP A 224 5.38 4.71 4.69
C TRP A 224 4.09 3.92 4.51
N VAL A 225 3.21 4.43 3.66
CA VAL A 225 1.97 3.77 3.25
C VAL A 225 2.24 3.09 1.92
N GLN A 226 1.66 1.91 1.73
CA GLN A 226 1.82 1.19 0.48
C GLN A 226 0.88 1.70 -0.61
N PHE A 227 1.42 1.78 -1.82
CA PHE A 227 0.71 2.13 -3.04
C PHE A 227 0.84 1.01 -4.06
N LEU A 228 -0.18 0.86 -4.90
CA LEU A 228 -0.13 0.02 -6.09
C LEU A 228 -0.32 0.91 -7.29
N PHE A 229 0.70 1.01 -8.15
CA PHE A 229 0.68 1.81 -9.36
C PHE A 229 0.39 0.96 -10.58
N ASP A 230 -0.46 1.47 -11.45
CA ASP A 230 -0.72 1.00 -12.80
C ASP A 230 -0.17 2.00 -13.81
N CYS A 231 1.10 1.83 -14.18
CA CYS A 231 1.73 2.63 -15.23
C CYS A 231 2.78 1.80 -15.96
N LEU A 232 2.41 1.08 -17.01
CA LEU A 232 3.37 0.39 -17.89
C LEU A 232 4.51 1.35 -18.29
N GLY A 233 5.68 1.24 -17.64
CA GLY A 233 6.87 2.03 -17.94
C GLY A 233 6.71 3.56 -17.85
N GLY A 234 5.77 4.09 -17.06
CA GLY A 234 5.61 5.54 -16.90
C GLY A 234 4.89 6.27 -18.04
N ALA A 235 4.25 5.58 -18.98
CA ALA A 235 3.37 6.23 -19.95
C ALA A 235 1.95 6.41 -19.38
N SER A 236 1.41 7.61 -19.57
CA SER A 236 0.04 8.02 -19.22
C SER A 236 -1.03 7.45 -20.16
N ASP A 237 -0.63 6.66 -21.17
CA ASP A 237 -1.54 6.10 -22.16
C ASP A 237 -1.08 4.69 -22.57
N LYS A 238 -1.93 3.68 -22.31
CA LYS A 238 -1.67 2.26 -22.60
C LYS A 238 -1.69 1.98 -24.11
N ASP A 239 -2.33 2.85 -24.90
CA ASP A 239 -2.62 2.63 -26.31
C ASP A 239 -1.60 3.28 -27.27
N SER A 240 -0.67 4.11 -26.78
CA SER A 240 0.28 4.89 -27.61
C SER A 240 1.77 4.69 -27.24
N LEU A 241 2.10 3.55 -26.65
CA LEU A 241 3.46 3.20 -26.21
C LEU A 241 4.43 2.91 -27.37
N ASP A 242 5.38 3.81 -27.62
CA ASP A 242 6.60 3.52 -28.40
C ASP A 242 7.56 2.63 -27.57
N PRO A 243 7.95 1.43 -28.05
CA PRO A 243 8.95 0.59 -27.42
C PRO A 243 10.30 1.27 -27.16
N ALA A 244 10.68 2.29 -27.93
CA ALA A 244 11.92 3.05 -27.69
C ALA A 244 11.82 3.93 -26.44
N SER A 245 10.66 4.53 -26.18
CA SER A 245 10.41 5.32 -24.96
C SER A 245 10.45 4.46 -23.68
N ARG A 246 10.13 3.15 -23.77
CA ARG A 246 10.34 2.18 -22.67
C ARG A 246 11.81 1.99 -22.29
N GLN A 247 12.74 2.08 -23.26
CA GLN A 247 14.18 1.92 -22.99
C GLN A 247 14.86 3.25 -22.60
N GLN A 248 14.31 4.38 -23.06
CA GLN A 248 14.89 5.70 -22.82
C GLN A 248 14.33 6.39 -21.57
N GLY A 249 13.22 5.87 -21.00
CA GLY A 249 12.59 6.43 -19.81
C GLY A 249 12.05 7.82 -20.09
N ASP A 250 11.09 7.98 -21.00
CA ASP A 250 10.54 9.29 -21.41
C ASP A 250 9.10 9.61 -20.85
N ALA A 251 8.98 10.21 -19.64
CA ALA A 251 7.83 10.82 -18.92
C ALA A 251 7.19 12.13 -19.39
N ASP A 252 5.95 12.25 -18.91
CA ASP A 252 5.19 13.47 -18.70
C ASP A 252 5.56 14.22 -17.39
N ALA A 253 5.51 15.55 -17.49
CA ALA A 253 6.02 16.53 -16.53
C ALA A 253 5.24 16.71 -15.21
N TRP A 254 4.28 15.85 -14.87
CA TRP A 254 3.34 16.09 -13.76
C TRP A 254 3.82 15.61 -12.37
N PHE A 255 4.98 14.94 -12.27
CA PHE A 255 5.41 14.22 -11.07
C PHE A 255 6.54 14.86 -10.26
N THR A 256 6.95 16.11 -10.51
CA THR A 256 8.11 16.75 -9.84
C THR A 256 8.00 16.85 -8.30
N HIS A 257 6.82 16.66 -7.71
CA HIS A 257 6.60 16.66 -6.25
C HIS A 257 6.59 15.27 -5.60
N TYR A 258 6.55 14.22 -6.42
CA TYR A 258 6.80 12.85 -5.99
C TYR A 258 8.23 12.55 -6.43
N ARG A 259 9.15 12.11 -5.57
CA ARG A 259 10.45 11.59 -6.05
C ARG A 259 10.27 10.22 -6.74
N VAL A 260 9.29 10.13 -7.62
CA VAL A 260 9.01 9.03 -8.52
C VAL A 260 9.90 9.31 -9.71
N SER A 261 10.99 8.56 -9.84
CA SER A 261 11.72 8.60 -11.09
C SER A 261 10.77 8.12 -12.19
N ARG A 262 10.90 8.71 -13.36
CA ARG A 262 10.23 8.36 -14.62
C ARG A 262 10.42 6.88 -15.00
N ASP A 263 11.38 6.19 -14.38
CA ASP A 263 11.61 4.74 -14.48
C ASP A 263 10.75 3.90 -13.53
N SER A 264 9.88 4.51 -12.70
CA SER A 264 9.14 3.81 -11.62
C SER A 264 7.83 3.15 -12.08
N GLY A 265 7.76 2.70 -13.33
CA GLY A 265 6.58 2.07 -13.94
C GLY A 265 6.04 0.88 -13.12
N PHE A 266 4.72 0.67 -13.24
CA PHE A 266 3.86 -0.42 -12.76
C PHE A 266 4.42 -1.24 -11.60
N GLY A 267 3.87 -1.08 -10.40
CA GLY A 267 4.46 -1.76 -9.25
C GLY A 267 3.85 -1.50 -7.89
N LEU A 268 4.24 -2.34 -6.93
CA LEU A 268 3.97 -2.17 -5.51
C LEU A 268 5.05 -1.30 -4.87
N ARG A 269 4.63 -0.33 -4.05
CA ARG A 269 5.50 0.73 -3.55
C ARG A 269 5.29 0.93 -2.05
N GLY A 270 6.37 1.07 -1.31
CA GLY A 270 6.40 1.45 0.12
C GLY A 270 7.28 2.68 0.36
N ASP A 271 7.40 3.57 -0.62
CA ASP A 271 8.41 4.63 -0.67
C ASP A 271 7.85 6.05 -0.88
N MET A 272 6.53 6.17 -0.95
CA MET A 272 5.85 7.42 -1.28
C MET A 272 5.68 8.33 -0.07
N ALA A 273 5.85 9.64 -0.28
CA ALA A 273 5.61 10.65 0.74
C ALA A 273 4.11 10.74 1.10
N LEU A 274 3.80 10.75 2.40
CA LEU A 274 2.43 10.73 2.96
C LEU A 274 1.71 12.10 2.94
N ILE A 275 1.84 12.87 1.86
CA ILE A 275 1.37 14.28 1.79
C ILE A 275 0.49 14.61 0.59
N ASN A 276 0.16 13.62 -0.23
CA ASN A 276 -0.29 13.87 -1.60
C ASN A 276 -1.71 13.35 -1.86
N THR A 277 -2.08 13.19 -3.14
CA THR A 277 -3.32 12.59 -3.60
C THR A 277 -3.44 11.14 -3.11
N ALA A 278 -4.65 10.70 -2.79
CA ALA A 278 -4.91 9.29 -2.45
C ALA A 278 -6.15 8.74 -3.15
N ARG A 279 -6.11 7.44 -3.39
CA ARG A 279 -7.22 6.68 -3.95
C ARG A 279 -7.42 5.39 -3.19
N TYR A 280 -8.37 5.40 -2.26
CA TYR A 280 -8.69 4.24 -1.44
C TYR A 280 -9.83 3.42 -2.05
N ILE A 281 -9.84 2.11 -1.76
CA ILE A 281 -11.02 1.28 -1.98
C ILE A 281 -11.72 1.12 -0.63
N ALA A 282 -12.94 1.65 -0.53
CA ALA A 282 -13.79 1.49 0.64
C ALA A 282 -14.87 0.44 0.37
N VAL A 283 -15.08 -0.48 1.30
CA VAL A 283 -16.02 -1.59 1.18
C VAL A 283 -17.03 -1.51 2.30
N ALA A 284 -18.33 -1.59 1.97
CA ALA A 284 -19.41 -1.53 2.94
C ALA A 284 -20.54 -2.50 2.58
N PRO A 285 -21.28 -3.03 3.57
CA PRO A 285 -22.52 -3.75 3.28
C PRO A 285 -23.56 -2.79 2.70
N ARG A 286 -24.15 -3.16 1.55
CA ARG A 286 -25.20 -2.40 0.88
C ARG A 286 -26.37 -3.30 0.53
N ASN A 287 -27.56 -2.71 0.60
CA ASN A 287 -28.79 -3.33 0.13
C ASN A 287 -29.07 -2.82 -1.29
N SER A 288 -28.80 -3.66 -2.28
CA SER A 288 -28.98 -3.32 -3.70
C SER A 288 -30.43 -2.96 -4.03
N ALA A 289 -31.41 -3.49 -3.28
CA ALA A 289 -32.82 -3.18 -3.50
C ALA A 289 -33.23 -1.74 -3.12
N THR A 290 -32.33 -0.99 -2.46
CA THR A 290 -32.56 0.41 -2.07
C THR A 290 -31.46 1.35 -2.56
N GLY A 291 -30.46 0.82 -3.26
CA GLY A 291 -29.35 1.60 -3.80
C GLY A 291 -29.76 2.36 -5.06
N VAL A 292 -29.21 3.56 -5.25
CA VAL A 292 -29.42 4.37 -6.46
C VAL A 292 -28.31 4.20 -7.51
N ARG A 293 -27.24 3.45 -7.19
CA ARG A 293 -26.06 3.31 -8.06
C ARG A 293 -26.32 2.55 -9.35
N ASP A 294 -27.10 1.48 -9.25
CA ASP A 294 -27.42 0.62 -10.40
C ASP A 294 -28.73 1.02 -11.07
N LEU A 295 -29.31 2.17 -10.71
CA LEU A 295 -30.54 2.64 -11.34
C LEU A 295 -30.22 3.13 -12.77
N PRO A 296 -30.88 2.59 -13.80
CA PRO A 296 -30.73 3.12 -15.14
C PRO A 296 -31.42 4.49 -15.21
N PHE A 297 -30.63 5.56 -15.30
CA PHE A 297 -31.14 6.87 -15.66
C PHE A 297 -31.27 6.93 -17.19
N VAL A 298 -32.50 6.89 -17.67
CA VAL A 298 -32.82 7.07 -19.09
C VAL A 298 -33.34 8.51 -19.25
N ALA A 299 -32.71 9.29 -20.13
CA ALA A 299 -33.15 10.64 -20.48
C ALA A 299 -34.20 10.59 -21.61
#